data_AF-A0A925KHJ9-F1
#
_entry.id   AF-A0A925KHJ9-F1
#
_cell.length_a   1.000
_cell.length_b   1.000
_cell.length_c   1.000
_cell.angle_alpha   90.00
_cell.angle_beta   90.00
_cell.angle_gamma   90.00
#
_symmetry.space_group_name_H-M   'P 1'
#
loop_
_entity.id
_entity.type
_entity.pdbx_description
1 polymer ?
#
loop_
_entity_poly.entity_id
_entity_poly.type
_entity_poly.pdbx_seq_one_letter_code
_entity_poly.pdbx_strand_id
1 'polypeptide(L)'
;QPDTLPSARVLATMQGDFGGSYTGFIGAQGEQTRNHLLGLPWSADSQAGFEALAASSVAERLALEAADRIDFETYRQAYLQPERLQALPLT
;
A
#
# COMPACT_ATOMS: atom_id res chain seq x y z
N GLN A 1 18.62 -25.19 -8.48
CA GLN A 1 19.68 -24.93 -7.50
C GLN A 1 19.15 -23.92 -6.48
N PRO A 2 19.19 -24.20 -5.16
CA PRO A 2 18.55 -23.36 -4.13
C PRO A 2 19.09 -21.92 -4.04
N ASP A 3 20.37 -21.70 -4.35
CA ASP A 3 21.02 -20.38 -4.22
C ASP A 3 20.52 -19.32 -5.21
N THR A 4 19.77 -19.74 -6.24
CA THR A 4 19.17 -18.82 -7.21
C THR A 4 17.80 -18.31 -6.79
N LEU A 5 17.29 -18.72 -5.62
CA LEU A 5 16.02 -18.25 -5.11
C LEU A 5 16.14 -16.77 -4.66
N PRO A 6 15.09 -15.95 -4.85
CA PRO A 6 15.10 -14.56 -4.37
C PRO A 6 15.41 -14.44 -2.86
N SER A 7 14.87 -15.35 -2.05
CA SER A 7 15.13 -15.42 -0.61
C SER A 7 16.61 -15.72 -0.30
N ALA A 8 17.23 -16.65 -1.03
CA ALA A 8 18.64 -16.99 -0.86
C ALA A 8 19.56 -15.80 -1.18
N ARG A 9 19.25 -15.03 -2.22
CA ARG A 9 19.98 -13.79 -2.55
C ARG A 9 19.85 -12.72 -1.46
N VAL A 10 18.64 -12.52 -0.93
CA VAL A 10 18.41 -11.57 0.17
C VAL A 10 19.24 -11.96 1.40
N LEU A 11 19.22 -13.23 1.79
CA LEU A 11 20.01 -13.70 2.93
C LEU A 11 21.52 -13.53 2.71
N ALA A 12 22.02 -13.84 1.50
CA ALA A 12 23.42 -13.67 1.16
C ALA A 12 23.87 -12.19 1.23
N THR A 13 23.09 -11.27 0.62
CA THR A 13 23.37 -9.83 0.65
C THR A 13 23.29 -9.27 2.07
N MET A 14 22.26 -9.65 2.83
CA MET A 14 22.12 -9.21 4.23
C MET A 14 23.31 -9.65 5.08
N GLN A 15 23.79 -10.89 4.88
CA GLN A 15 24.94 -11.40 5.61
C GLN A 15 26.26 -10.72 5.17
N GLY A 16 26.47 -10.53 3.87
CA GLY A 16 27.71 -9.98 3.30
C GLY A 16 27.88 -8.48 3.50
N ASP A 17 26.84 -7.71 3.17
CA ASP A 17 26.94 -6.25 3.05
C ASP A 17 26.41 -5.51 4.29
N PHE A 18 25.57 -6.18 5.08
CA PHE A 18 24.88 -5.59 6.23
C PHE A 18 25.18 -6.30 7.56
N GLY A 19 26.14 -7.22 7.59
CA GLY A 19 26.54 -7.94 8.80
C GLY A 19 25.40 -8.75 9.45
N GLY A 20 24.45 -9.22 8.66
CA GLY A 20 23.26 -9.92 9.13
C GLY A 20 22.14 -9.00 9.64
N SER A 21 22.30 -7.68 9.56
CA SER A 21 21.28 -6.72 10.00
C SER A 21 20.13 -6.59 9.01
N TYR A 22 18.97 -7.13 9.39
CA TYR A 22 17.73 -6.99 8.59
C TYR A 22 17.32 -5.52 8.42
N THR A 23 17.33 -4.73 9.50
CA THR A 23 16.93 -3.32 9.43
C THR A 23 17.90 -2.48 8.64
N GLY A 24 19.21 -2.78 8.72
CA GLY A 24 20.23 -2.16 7.86
C GLY A 24 19.98 -2.46 6.39
N PHE A 25 19.74 -3.73 6.05
CA PHE A 25 19.43 -4.16 4.69
C PHE A 25 18.15 -3.48 4.14
N ILE A 26 17.02 -3.57 4.86
CA ILE A 26 15.75 -3.00 4.39
C ILE A 26 15.80 -1.47 4.34
N GLY A 27 16.50 -0.81 5.25
CA GLY A 27 16.73 0.63 5.17
C GLY A 27 17.44 1.04 3.87
N ALA A 28 18.52 0.33 3.51
CA ALA A 28 19.24 0.59 2.27
C ALA A 28 18.39 0.28 1.01
N GLN A 29 17.60 -0.79 1.02
CA GLN A 29 16.66 -1.09 -0.07
C GLN A 29 15.58 -0.01 -0.20
N GLY A 30 15.10 0.53 0.92
CA GLY A 30 14.15 1.66 0.96
C GLY A 30 14.74 2.91 0.34
N GLU A 31 15.96 3.30 0.74
CA GLU A 31 16.65 4.46 0.16
C GLU A 31 16.96 4.27 -1.33
N GLN A 32 17.40 3.09 -1.74
CA GLN A 32 17.63 2.77 -3.15
C GLN A 32 16.33 2.93 -3.97
N THR A 33 15.22 2.39 -3.46
CA THR A 33 13.91 2.49 -4.12
C THR A 33 13.44 3.93 -4.19
N ARG A 34 13.54 4.68 -3.08
CA ARG A 34 13.20 6.11 -3.02
C ARG A 34 13.98 6.91 -4.05
N ASN A 35 15.30 6.76 -4.08
CA ASN A 35 16.17 7.50 -5.00
C ASN A 35 15.89 7.12 -6.46
N HIS A 36 15.61 5.85 -6.75
CA HIS A 36 15.21 5.42 -8.08
C HIS A 36 13.90 6.09 -8.53
N LEU A 37 12.85 6.02 -7.70
CA LEU A 37 11.54 6.56 -8.03
C LEU A 37 11.57 8.09 -8.19
N LEU A 38 12.28 8.80 -7.31
CA LEU A 38 12.45 10.26 -7.40
C LEU A 38 13.33 10.70 -8.58
N GLY A 39 14.14 9.78 -9.12
CA GLY A 39 14.95 10.02 -10.31
C GLY A 39 14.23 9.76 -11.63
N LEU A 40 13.01 9.21 -11.61
CA LEU A 40 12.23 9.00 -12.82
C LEU A 40 11.74 10.35 -13.39
N PRO A 41 11.59 10.47 -14.73
CA PRO A 41 11.02 11.67 -15.33
C PRO A 41 9.62 11.98 -14.77
N TRP A 42 9.41 13.22 -14.37
CA TRP A 42 8.15 13.69 -13.82
C TRP A 42 7.61 14.83 -14.69
N SER A 43 6.54 14.55 -15.45
CA SER A 43 5.95 15.53 -16.36
C SER A 43 4.91 16.41 -15.66
N ALA A 44 4.63 17.58 -16.24
CA ALA A 44 3.55 18.45 -15.79
C ALA A 44 2.17 17.75 -15.87
N ASP A 45 1.96 16.89 -16.88
CA ASP A 45 0.72 16.12 -17.01
C ASP A 45 0.56 15.08 -15.88
N SER A 46 1.65 14.41 -15.50
CA SER A 46 1.65 13.51 -14.34
C SER A 46 1.35 14.27 -13.05
N GLN A 47 1.99 15.43 -12.85
CA GLN A 47 1.71 16.30 -11.70
C GLN A 47 0.22 16.67 -11.63
N ALA A 48 -0.33 17.22 -12.71
CA ALA A 48 -1.71 17.65 -12.79
C ALA A 48 -2.69 16.49 -12.58
N GLY A 49 -2.40 15.31 -13.12
CA GLY A 49 -3.20 14.10 -12.92
C GLY A 49 -3.27 13.68 -11.46
N PHE A 50 -2.13 13.61 -10.76
CA PHE A 50 -2.12 13.23 -9.34
C PHE A 50 -2.73 14.30 -8.43
N GLU A 51 -2.58 15.59 -8.75
CA GLU A 51 -3.25 16.68 -8.04
C GLU A 51 -4.77 16.58 -8.17
N ALA A 52 -5.28 16.31 -9.38
CA ALA A 52 -6.71 16.12 -9.62
C ALA A 52 -7.26 14.90 -8.85
N LEU A 53 -6.53 13.78 -8.85
CA LEU A 53 -6.90 12.58 -8.08
C LEU A 53 -6.96 12.86 -6.58
N ALA A 54 -5.97 13.58 -6.03
CA ALA A 54 -5.94 13.95 -4.62
C ALA A 54 -7.13 14.85 -4.27
N ALA A 55 -7.43 15.86 -5.09
CA ALA A 55 -8.58 16.74 -4.89
C ALA A 55 -9.91 15.98 -4.95
N SER A 56 -10.07 15.06 -5.92
CA SER A 56 -11.28 14.22 -6.04
C SER A 56 -11.45 13.32 -4.81
N SER A 57 -10.38 12.64 -4.38
CA SER A 57 -10.42 11.75 -3.22
C SER A 57 -10.87 12.47 -1.94
N VAL A 58 -10.39 13.70 -1.72
CA VAL A 58 -10.81 14.51 -0.58
C VAL A 58 -12.27 14.93 -0.70
N ALA A 59 -12.69 15.41 -1.88
CA ALA A 59 -14.07 15.83 -2.11
C ALA A 59 -15.07 14.67 -1.94
N GLU A 60 -14.74 13.49 -2.48
CA GLU A 60 -15.54 12.28 -2.35
C GLU A 60 -15.63 11.81 -0.90
N ARG A 61 -14.51 11.81 -0.16
CA ARG A 61 -14.51 11.48 1.27
C ARG A 61 -15.43 12.41 2.06
N LEU A 62 -15.33 13.73 1.84
CA LEU A 62 -16.19 14.70 2.54
C LEU A 62 -17.66 14.52 2.17
N ALA A 63 -17.97 14.21 0.91
CA ALA A 63 -19.34 13.93 0.48
C ALA A 63 -19.91 12.67 1.14
N LEU A 64 -19.11 11.61 1.28
CA LEU A 64 -19.49 10.39 1.98
C LEU A 64 -19.72 10.66 3.48
N GLU A 65 -18.76 11.32 4.15
CA GLU A 65 -18.87 11.67 5.57
C GLU A 65 -20.10 12.57 5.85
N ALA A 66 -20.41 13.51 4.94
CA ALA A 66 -21.60 14.36 5.06
C ALA A 66 -22.91 13.62 4.76
N ALA A 67 -22.85 12.51 4.03
CA ALA A 67 -24.01 11.70 3.66
C ALA A 67 -24.32 10.59 4.69
N ASP A 68 -23.47 10.39 5.69
CA ASP A 68 -23.70 9.42 6.76
C ASP A 68 -24.99 9.73 7.52
N ARG A 69 -25.86 8.72 7.61
CA ARG A 69 -27.19 8.84 8.26
C ARG A 69 -27.29 8.11 9.59
N ILE A 70 -26.27 7.34 9.94
CA ILE A 70 -26.20 6.52 11.15
C ILE A 70 -24.82 6.65 11.77
N ASP A 71 -24.71 6.46 13.08
CA ASP A 71 -23.42 6.44 13.75
C ASP A 71 -22.62 5.18 13.39
N PHE A 72 -21.32 5.23 13.70
CA PHE A 72 -20.39 4.15 13.39
C PHE A 72 -20.76 2.80 14.02
N GLU A 73 -21.26 2.77 15.26
CA GLU A 73 -21.56 1.50 15.93
C GLU A 73 -22.80 0.85 15.30
N THR A 74 -23.82 1.65 14.97
CA THR A 74 -24.99 1.19 14.22
C THR A 74 -24.58 0.63 12.85
N TYR A 75 -23.70 1.33 12.13
CA TYR A 75 -23.14 0.84 10.85
C TYR A 75 -22.37 -0.46 11.03
N ARG A 76 -21.44 -0.54 12.00
CA ARG A 76 -20.58 -1.71 12.24
C ARG A 76 -21.40 -2.96 12.55
N GLN A 77 -22.42 -2.84 13.40
CA GLN A 77 -23.32 -3.95 13.72
C GLN A 77 -24.05 -4.44 12.46
N ALA A 78 -24.60 -3.53 11.65
CA ALA A 78 -25.27 -3.88 10.40
C ALA A 78 -24.32 -4.41 9.32
N TYR A 79 -23.05 -3.98 9.31
CA TYR A 79 -22.03 -4.44 8.38
C TYR A 79 -21.58 -5.88 8.70
N LEU A 80 -21.47 -6.22 9.99
CA LEU A 80 -21.02 -7.53 10.47
C LEU A 80 -22.16 -8.54 10.70
N GLN A 81 -23.38 -8.22 10.29
CA GLN A 81 -24.49 -9.16 10.35
C GLN A 81 -24.15 -10.45 9.57
N PRO A 82 -24.34 -11.65 10.17
CA PRO A 82 -23.99 -12.91 9.52
C PRO A 82 -24.59 -13.09 8.12
N GLU A 83 -25.78 -12.53 7.89
CA GLU A 83 -26.48 -12.55 6.60
C GLU A 83 -25.70 -11.82 5.49
N ARG A 84 -24.81 -10.88 5.86
CA ARG A 84 -23.98 -10.08 4.94
C ARG A 84 -22.56 -10.61 4.79
N LEU A 85 -22.17 -11.61 5.59
CA LEU A 85 -20.83 -12.21 5.59
C LEU A 85 -20.78 -13.58 4.89
N GLN A 86 -21.88 -13.99 4.25
CA GLN A 86 -21.93 -15.24 3.52
C GLN A 86 -21.04 -15.14 2.26
N ALA A 87 -20.14 -16.12 2.09
CA ALA A 87 -19.37 -16.23 0.86
C ALA A 87 -20.34 -16.43 -0.32
N LEU A 88 -20.19 -15.63 -1.38
CA LEU A 88 -20.89 -15.88 -2.64
C LEU A 88 -20.55 -17.30 -3.11
N PRO A 89 -21.54 -18.13 -3.46
CA PRO A 89 -21.26 -19.47 -3.98
C PRO A 89 -20.41 -19.34 -5.25
N LEU A 90 -19.30 -20.07 -5.29
CA LEU A 90 -18.51 -20.21 -6.51
C LEU A 90 -19.32 -21.06 -7.50
N THR A 91 -20.05 -20.42 -8.42
CA THR A 91 -20.61 -21.07 -9.62
C THR A 91 -19.57 -21.18 -10.71
#